data_AF-A0A968T7Y0-F1
#
_entry.id   AF-A0A968T7Y0-F1
#
_cell.length_a   1.000
_cell.length_b   1.000
_cell.length_c   1.000
_cell.angle_alpha   90.00
_cell.angle_beta   90.00
_cell.angle_gamma   90.00
#
_symmetry.space_group_name_H-M   'P 1'
#
loop_
_entity.id
_entity.type
_entity.pdbx_description
1 polymer ?
#
loop_
_entity_poly.entity_id
_entity_poly.type
_entity_poly.pdbx_seq_one_letter_code
_entity_poly.pdbx_strand_id
1 'polypeptide(L)'
;MQYEGLSEVYRTMSSVLGWNTIYDPENERVITPVSRAWNSTWSGWVLFDWDTYFVSYMFSLYDKNLAYANAIEITKSITADGFVPNFAGAYKKKSTDRSQPPVGSFVIKEIYKHYGEEWLLHETYDNLLAWNRWWPKNRDNDGYLSWGSNPVSEANYPWQANNWQAAAYESGLDNSPMYDNVPFNKSKHVMELADVGLISMYIWDCNNLSEIAEILGKKDDAKELRTRAEQYGKALKTLWSDEKGIYLNKKNG
;
A
#
# COMPACT_ATOMS: atom_id res chain seq x y z
N MET A 1 6.02 -28.89 17.99
CA MET A 1 5.00 -27.79 18.00
C MET A 1 5.16 -27.01 16.69
N GLN A 2 4.12 -26.42 16.09
CA GLN A 2 4.16 -25.87 14.69
C GLN A 2 5.29 -24.84 14.40
N TYR A 3 6.02 -24.36 15.41
CA TYR A 3 7.12 -23.39 15.30
C TYR A 3 8.33 -23.73 16.18
N GLU A 4 8.73 -25.00 16.26
CA GLU A 4 9.89 -25.44 17.05
C GLU A 4 11.18 -24.72 16.55
N GLY A 5 11.84 -23.98 17.44
CA GLY A 5 12.98 -23.09 17.13
C GLY A 5 12.64 -21.60 16.97
N LEU A 6 11.36 -21.25 16.74
CA LEU A 6 10.88 -19.85 16.60
C LEU A 6 9.73 -19.51 17.57
N SER A 7 9.50 -20.35 18.58
CA SER A 7 8.36 -20.21 19.49
C SER A 7 8.34 -18.88 20.25
N GLU A 8 9.51 -18.35 20.60
CA GLU A 8 9.61 -17.05 21.28
C GLU A 8 9.23 -15.90 20.34
N VAL A 9 9.74 -15.92 19.10
CA VAL A 9 9.39 -14.94 18.06
C VAL A 9 7.89 -14.97 17.80
N TYR A 10 7.31 -16.16 17.62
CA TYR A 10 5.87 -16.32 17.45
C TYR A 10 5.07 -15.73 18.61
N ARG A 11 5.44 -16.03 19.86
CA ARG A 11 4.76 -15.50 21.05
C ARG A 11 4.85 -13.98 21.14
N THR A 12 6.01 -13.40 20.87
CA THR A 12 6.21 -11.94 20.90
C THR A 12 5.35 -11.26 19.83
N MET A 13 5.41 -11.74 18.59
CA MET A 13 4.63 -11.17 17.48
C MET A 13 3.12 -11.28 17.73
N SER A 14 2.63 -12.48 18.08
CA SER A 14 1.20 -12.69 18.36
C SER A 14 0.71 -11.86 19.56
N SER A 15 1.53 -11.69 20.59
CA SER A 15 1.17 -10.86 21.75
C SER A 15 1.05 -9.38 21.38
N VAL A 16 1.96 -8.84 20.57
CA VAL A 16 1.91 -7.44 20.14
C VAL A 16 0.70 -7.18 19.23
N LEU A 17 0.45 -8.08 18.28
CA LEU A 17 -0.69 -7.97 17.38
C LEU A 17 -2.02 -8.08 18.14
N GLY A 18 -2.13 -9.05 19.05
CA GLY A 18 -3.29 -9.18 19.94
C GLY A 18 -3.49 -7.94 20.82
N TRP A 19 -2.41 -7.41 21.41
CA TRP A 19 -2.46 -6.19 22.23
C TRP A 19 -2.93 -4.97 21.44
N ASN A 20 -2.53 -4.82 20.19
CA ASN A 20 -2.95 -3.68 19.36
C ASN A 20 -4.40 -3.81 18.87
N THR A 21 -4.95 -5.01 18.79
CA THR A 21 -6.30 -5.25 18.26
C THR A 21 -7.38 -4.62 19.14
N ILE A 22 -8.33 -3.93 18.50
CA ILE A 22 -9.46 -3.25 19.14
C ILE A 22 -10.75 -3.48 18.36
N TYR A 23 -11.86 -3.22 19.05
CA TYR A 23 -13.14 -2.98 18.43
C TYR A 23 -13.34 -1.48 18.21
N ASP A 24 -13.66 -1.08 16.98
CA ASP A 24 -14.05 0.27 16.58
C ASP A 24 -15.59 0.34 16.60
N PRO A 25 -16.21 0.92 17.65
CA PRO A 25 -17.66 0.91 17.81
C PRO A 25 -18.39 1.84 16.83
N GLU A 26 -17.70 2.82 16.23
CA GLU A 26 -18.32 3.74 15.26
C GLU A 26 -18.62 3.02 13.94
N ASN A 27 -17.76 2.08 13.56
CA ASN A 27 -17.86 1.35 12.28
C ASN A 27 -18.14 -0.15 12.48
N GLU A 28 -18.45 -0.57 13.71
CA GLU A 28 -18.81 -1.94 14.09
C GLU A 28 -17.85 -3.03 13.58
N ARG A 29 -16.55 -2.82 13.78
CA ARG A 29 -15.50 -3.66 13.20
C ARG A 29 -14.34 -3.95 14.14
N VAL A 30 -13.62 -5.01 13.86
CA VAL A 30 -12.36 -5.36 14.54
C VAL A 30 -11.19 -4.92 13.67
N ILE A 31 -10.29 -4.13 14.23
CA ILE A 31 -9.11 -3.62 13.54
C ILE A 31 -7.89 -3.73 14.44
N THR A 32 -6.70 -3.77 13.83
CA THR A 32 -5.41 -3.81 14.53
C THR A 32 -4.57 -2.59 14.12
N PRO A 33 -4.75 -1.45 14.81
CA PRO A 33 -3.97 -0.24 14.56
C PRO A 33 -2.46 -0.44 14.74
N VAL A 34 -1.68 0.42 14.08
CA VAL A 34 -0.21 0.36 14.10
C VAL A 34 0.37 0.43 15.52
N SER A 35 -0.26 1.21 16.42
CA SER A 35 0.22 1.42 17.77
C SER A 35 -0.86 1.97 18.69
N ARG A 36 -0.88 1.52 19.94
CA ARG A 36 -1.71 2.10 21.01
C ARG A 36 -1.36 3.56 21.33
N ALA A 37 -0.09 3.94 21.21
CA ALA A 37 0.32 5.33 21.46
C ALA A 37 -0.27 6.27 20.40
N TRP A 38 -0.24 5.84 19.13
CA TRP A 38 -0.83 6.57 18.03
C TRP A 38 -2.36 6.61 18.14
N ASN A 39 -3.01 5.53 18.59
CA ASN A 39 -4.45 5.55 18.84
C ASN A 39 -4.88 6.73 19.73
N SER A 40 -4.14 6.99 20.81
CA SER A 40 -4.43 8.12 21.71
C SER A 40 -4.31 9.48 21.01
N THR A 41 -3.30 9.69 20.18
CA THR A 41 -3.10 10.95 19.46
C THR A 41 -4.04 11.11 18.27
N TRP A 42 -4.53 9.99 17.71
CA TRP A 42 -5.47 9.93 16.60
C TRP A 42 -6.93 9.79 17.01
N SER A 43 -7.23 10.05 18.29
CA SER A 43 -8.60 10.10 18.82
C SER A 43 -9.34 8.75 18.80
N GLY A 44 -8.61 7.63 18.82
CA GLY A 44 -9.16 6.29 19.00
C GLY A 44 -8.41 5.23 18.20
N TRP A 45 -8.16 5.47 16.92
CA TRP A 45 -7.48 4.52 16.04
C TRP A 45 -6.90 5.21 14.80
N VAL A 46 -5.85 4.60 14.24
CA VAL A 46 -5.31 4.92 12.93
C VAL A 46 -4.78 3.65 12.26
N LEU A 47 -5.19 3.45 11.02
CA LEU A 47 -4.64 2.44 10.11
C LEU A 47 -3.75 3.15 9.10
N PHE A 48 -2.53 2.62 8.95
CA PHE A 48 -1.64 2.96 7.84
C PHE A 48 -1.69 1.83 6.81
N ASP A 49 -1.64 2.18 5.54
CA ASP A 49 -1.88 1.26 4.42
C ASP A 49 -1.04 -0.02 4.51
N TRP A 50 0.27 0.07 4.25
CA TRP A 50 1.14 -1.10 4.14
C TRP A 50 1.31 -1.82 5.49
N ASP A 51 1.29 -1.09 6.61
CA ASP A 51 1.35 -1.65 7.97
C ASP A 51 0.16 -2.59 8.20
N THR A 52 -1.04 -2.16 7.83
CA THR A 52 -2.28 -2.93 8.09
C THR A 52 -2.34 -4.17 7.20
N TYR A 53 -1.86 -4.08 5.95
CA TYR A 53 -1.71 -5.26 5.09
C TYR A 53 -0.68 -6.25 5.66
N PHE A 54 0.48 -5.79 6.15
CA PHE A 54 1.45 -6.70 6.77
C PHE A 54 0.94 -7.30 8.08
N VAL A 55 0.17 -6.54 8.87
CA VAL A 55 -0.55 -7.07 10.05
C VAL A 55 -1.50 -8.19 9.65
N SER A 56 -2.32 -7.98 8.62
CA SER A 56 -3.20 -9.01 8.08
C SER A 56 -2.42 -10.26 7.62
N TYR A 57 -1.29 -10.07 6.92
CA TYR A 57 -0.45 -11.17 6.48
C TYR A 57 0.15 -11.95 7.67
N MET A 58 0.58 -11.27 8.73
CA MET A 58 1.07 -11.92 9.95
C MET A 58 -0.04 -12.71 10.67
N PHE A 59 -1.26 -12.17 10.75
CA PHE A 59 -2.40 -12.93 11.28
C PHE A 59 -2.74 -14.14 10.43
N SER A 60 -2.53 -14.09 9.12
CA SER A 60 -2.84 -15.22 8.23
C SER A 60 -2.15 -16.53 8.64
N LEU A 61 -1.05 -16.45 9.39
CA LEU A 61 -0.30 -17.60 9.91
C LEU A 61 -1.00 -18.35 11.06
N TYR A 62 -1.94 -17.72 11.78
CA TYR A 62 -2.55 -18.33 12.98
C TYR A 62 -3.98 -17.88 13.32
N ASP A 63 -4.49 -16.81 12.72
CA ASP A 63 -5.86 -16.31 12.92
C ASP A 63 -6.46 -15.79 11.60
N LYS A 64 -7.25 -16.65 10.95
CA LYS A 64 -7.93 -16.36 9.69
C LYS A 64 -8.86 -15.14 9.78
N ASN A 65 -9.60 -15.00 10.87
CA ASN A 65 -10.63 -13.98 10.98
C ASN A 65 -10.00 -12.60 11.16
N LEU A 66 -8.93 -12.49 11.96
CA LEU A 66 -8.18 -11.24 12.10
C LEU A 66 -7.41 -10.88 10.83
N ALA A 67 -6.95 -11.88 10.06
CA ALA A 67 -6.37 -11.65 8.75
C ALA A 67 -7.39 -11.00 7.81
N TYR A 68 -8.57 -11.62 7.63
CA TYR A 68 -9.63 -11.09 6.79
C TYR A 68 -10.12 -9.72 7.24
N ALA A 69 -10.38 -9.54 8.55
CA ALA A 69 -10.85 -8.27 9.07
C ALA A 69 -9.90 -7.13 8.71
N ASN A 70 -8.61 -7.25 9.03
CA ASN A 70 -7.65 -6.17 8.74
C ASN A 70 -7.46 -5.92 7.24
N ALA A 71 -7.37 -6.98 6.42
CA ALA A 71 -7.23 -6.87 4.98
C ALA A 71 -8.43 -6.14 4.33
N ILE A 72 -9.64 -6.51 4.73
CA ILE A 72 -10.88 -5.92 4.19
C ILE A 72 -11.00 -4.46 4.66
N GLU A 73 -10.76 -4.19 5.95
CA GLU A 73 -10.96 -2.86 6.52
C GLU A 73 -9.99 -1.82 5.96
N ILE A 74 -8.71 -2.18 5.70
CA ILE A 74 -7.81 -1.27 5.01
C ILE A 74 -8.19 -1.10 3.54
N THR A 75 -8.58 -2.17 2.85
CA THR A 75 -9.01 -2.09 1.44
C THR A 75 -10.24 -1.19 1.28
N LYS A 76 -11.23 -1.33 2.18
CA LYS A 76 -12.45 -0.49 2.22
C LYS A 76 -12.19 0.96 2.61
N SER A 77 -11.00 1.27 3.12
CA SER A 77 -10.60 2.65 3.42
C SER A 77 -10.27 3.47 2.16
N ILE A 78 -10.36 2.87 0.96
CA ILE A 78 -10.18 3.52 -0.34
C ILE A 78 -10.86 4.90 -0.41
N THR A 79 -10.21 5.84 -1.07
CA THR A 79 -10.72 7.20 -1.30
C THR A 79 -11.70 7.24 -2.47
N ALA A 80 -12.44 8.35 -2.59
CA ALA A 80 -13.29 8.60 -3.76
C ALA A 80 -12.49 8.67 -5.08
N ASP A 81 -11.21 9.04 -5.00
CA ASP A 81 -10.28 9.07 -6.15
C ASP A 81 -9.73 7.68 -6.50
N GLY A 82 -10.09 6.65 -5.73
CA GLY A 82 -9.83 5.26 -6.04
C GLY A 82 -8.44 4.79 -5.63
N PHE A 83 -7.89 5.24 -4.50
CA PHE A 83 -6.64 4.70 -3.93
C PHE A 83 -6.77 4.43 -2.43
N VAL A 84 -6.02 3.46 -1.91
CA VAL A 84 -5.97 3.22 -0.46
C VAL A 84 -5.07 4.32 0.17
N PRO A 85 -5.58 5.09 1.14
CA PRO A 85 -4.89 6.27 1.67
C PRO A 85 -3.67 5.90 2.51
N ASN A 86 -2.65 6.76 2.55
CA ASN A 86 -1.53 6.66 3.49
C ASN A 86 -2.01 6.35 4.92
N PHE A 87 -3.04 7.06 5.37
CA PHE A 87 -3.70 6.78 6.65
C PHE A 87 -5.22 6.94 6.56
N ALA A 88 -5.91 6.17 7.38
CA ALA A 88 -7.30 6.37 7.77
C ALA A 88 -7.42 6.30 9.30
N GLY A 89 -8.24 7.16 9.90
CA GLY A 89 -8.39 7.25 11.35
C GLY A 89 -9.80 7.65 11.77
N ALA A 90 -10.00 7.70 13.09
CA ALA A 90 -11.26 8.10 13.70
C ALA A 90 -11.76 9.47 13.20
N TYR A 91 -13.07 9.71 13.27
CA TYR A 91 -13.72 10.96 12.83
C TYR A 91 -13.47 11.29 11.36
N LYS A 92 -13.43 10.26 10.50
CA LYS A 92 -13.22 10.37 9.04
C LYS A 92 -11.91 11.05 8.64
N LYS A 93 -10.91 11.11 9.54
CA LYS A 93 -9.56 11.57 9.20
C LYS A 93 -8.95 10.61 8.19
N LYS A 94 -8.51 11.13 7.04
CA LYS A 94 -7.93 10.33 5.97
C LYS A 94 -7.02 11.19 5.11
N SER A 95 -5.88 10.66 4.65
CA SER A 95 -5.10 11.33 3.62
C SER A 95 -5.84 11.22 2.27
N THR A 96 -6.15 12.36 1.66
CA THR A 96 -6.83 12.42 0.35
C THR A 96 -5.91 12.84 -0.78
N ASP A 97 -4.63 13.07 -0.51
CA ASP A 97 -3.62 13.51 -1.49
C ASP A 97 -2.64 12.41 -1.91
N ARG A 98 -2.41 11.43 -1.03
CA ARG A 98 -1.36 10.41 -1.17
C ARG A 98 -1.81 9.03 -0.70
N SER A 99 -1.20 8.02 -1.29
CA SER A 99 -1.35 6.61 -0.94
C SER A 99 -0.18 6.12 -0.07
N GLN A 100 0.17 4.84 -0.16
CA GLN A 100 1.38 4.23 0.39
C GLN A 100 1.81 3.04 -0.49
N PRO A 101 2.88 2.29 -0.19
CA PRO A 101 3.35 1.18 -1.02
C PRO A 101 2.24 0.16 -1.42
N PRO A 102 2.04 -0.13 -2.72
CA PRO A 102 0.92 -0.96 -3.20
C PRO A 102 1.15 -2.45 -2.97
N VAL A 103 1.00 -2.90 -1.71
CA VAL A 103 1.23 -4.29 -1.29
C VAL A 103 -0.06 -5.10 -1.11
N GLY A 104 -1.21 -4.47 -1.28
CA GLY A 104 -2.51 -5.05 -0.94
C GLY A 104 -2.86 -6.32 -1.72
N SER A 105 -2.68 -6.30 -3.04
CA SER A 105 -3.01 -7.47 -3.87
C SER A 105 -2.14 -8.69 -3.57
N PHE A 106 -0.86 -8.48 -3.23
CA PHE A 106 0.01 -9.55 -2.76
C PHE A 106 -0.54 -10.18 -1.48
N VAL A 107 -0.81 -9.36 -0.46
CA VAL A 107 -1.30 -9.86 0.83
C VAL A 107 -2.63 -10.60 0.66
N ILE A 108 -3.59 -10.02 -0.08
CA ILE A 108 -4.86 -10.68 -0.37
C ILE A 108 -4.66 -12.03 -1.06
N LYS A 109 -3.79 -12.09 -2.08
CA LYS A 109 -3.51 -13.33 -2.81
C LYS A 109 -2.89 -14.40 -1.92
N GLU A 110 -1.95 -14.04 -1.04
CA GLU A 110 -1.31 -15.01 -0.14
C GLU A 110 -2.28 -15.53 0.92
N ILE A 111 -3.15 -14.68 1.47
CA ILE A 111 -4.21 -15.12 2.38
C ILE A 111 -5.18 -16.07 1.64
N TYR A 112 -5.58 -15.74 0.41
CA TYR A 112 -6.39 -16.61 -0.42
C TYR A 112 -5.70 -17.95 -0.69
N LYS A 113 -4.41 -17.97 -1.03
CA LYS A 113 -3.67 -19.23 -1.21
C LYS A 113 -3.62 -20.09 0.05
N HIS A 114 -3.56 -19.45 1.21
CA HIS A 114 -3.49 -20.16 2.49
C HIS A 114 -4.83 -20.79 2.89
N TYR A 115 -5.95 -20.10 2.66
CA TYR A 115 -7.28 -20.53 3.13
C TYR A 115 -8.25 -20.99 2.04
N GLY A 116 -8.02 -20.64 0.78
CA GLY A 116 -8.80 -21.05 -0.38
C GLY A 116 -10.17 -20.38 -0.56
N GLU A 117 -10.47 -19.33 0.21
CA GLU A 117 -11.80 -18.72 0.24
C GLU A 117 -11.93 -17.59 -0.79
N GLU A 118 -12.52 -17.92 -1.95
CA GLU A 118 -12.64 -16.99 -3.09
C GLU A 118 -13.45 -15.72 -2.76
N TRP A 119 -14.36 -15.76 -1.78
CA TRP A 119 -15.17 -14.59 -1.41
C TRP A 119 -14.31 -13.39 -0.99
N LEU A 120 -13.12 -13.62 -0.40
CA LEU A 120 -12.18 -12.53 -0.06
C LEU A 120 -11.73 -11.77 -1.31
N LEU A 121 -11.49 -12.50 -2.40
CA LEU A 121 -11.10 -11.92 -3.67
C LEU A 121 -12.22 -11.05 -4.23
N HIS A 122 -13.46 -11.55 -4.25
CA HIS A 122 -14.62 -10.75 -4.66
C HIS A 122 -14.81 -9.50 -3.81
N GLU A 123 -14.61 -9.60 -2.49
CA GLU A 123 -14.79 -8.50 -1.54
C GLU A 123 -13.79 -7.35 -1.74
N THR A 124 -12.58 -7.65 -2.25
CA THR A 124 -11.47 -6.68 -2.28
C THR A 124 -11.05 -6.26 -3.69
N TYR A 125 -11.35 -7.08 -4.71
CA TYR A 125 -10.77 -6.93 -6.04
C TYR A 125 -11.05 -5.59 -6.71
N ASP A 126 -12.29 -5.11 -6.70
CA ASP A 126 -12.65 -3.89 -7.43
C ASP A 126 -11.94 -2.65 -6.84
N ASN A 127 -11.79 -2.61 -5.51
CA ASN A 127 -11.05 -1.56 -4.81
C ASN A 127 -9.55 -1.63 -5.12
N LEU A 128 -8.96 -2.82 -5.10
CA LEU A 128 -7.54 -3.00 -5.44
C LEU A 128 -7.26 -2.65 -6.92
N LEU A 129 -8.16 -3.02 -7.83
CA LEU A 129 -8.03 -2.68 -9.24
C LEU A 129 -8.17 -1.17 -9.48
N ALA A 130 -9.08 -0.50 -8.77
CA ALA A 130 -9.17 0.96 -8.79
C ALA A 130 -7.86 1.61 -8.32
N TRP A 131 -7.29 1.12 -7.23
CA TRP A 131 -6.01 1.60 -6.70
C TRP A 131 -4.85 1.39 -7.67
N ASN A 132 -4.76 0.21 -8.27
CA ASN A 132 -3.78 -0.06 -9.32
C ASN A 132 -3.95 0.88 -10.53
N ARG A 133 -5.19 1.16 -10.96
CA ARG A 133 -5.49 2.12 -12.05
C ARG A 133 -5.20 3.58 -11.68
N TRP A 134 -5.11 3.90 -10.39
CA TRP A 134 -4.83 5.27 -9.93
C TRP A 134 -3.34 5.65 -10.08
N TRP A 135 -2.41 4.73 -9.82
CA TRP A 135 -0.96 4.96 -9.89
C TRP A 135 -0.49 5.62 -11.19
N PRO A 136 -0.70 5.03 -12.39
CA PRO A 136 -0.22 5.62 -13.64
C PRO A 136 -0.91 6.96 -13.98
N LYS A 137 -2.09 7.22 -13.43
CA LYS A 137 -2.80 8.49 -13.66
C LYS A 137 -2.22 9.65 -12.85
N ASN A 138 -1.62 9.35 -11.70
CA ASN A 138 -1.23 10.36 -10.70
C ASN A 138 0.26 10.37 -10.38
N ARG A 139 0.99 9.32 -10.76
CA ARG A 139 2.38 9.08 -10.38
C ARG A 139 3.27 8.70 -11.56
N ASP A 140 2.72 8.58 -12.76
CA ASP A 140 3.55 8.45 -13.96
C ASP A 140 4.32 9.76 -14.19
N ASN A 141 5.64 9.63 -14.25
CA ASN A 141 6.56 10.70 -14.50
C ASN A 141 7.51 10.29 -15.63
N ASP A 142 7.13 10.67 -16.85
CA ASP A 142 7.88 10.41 -18.08
C ASP A 142 8.12 8.90 -18.32
N GLY A 143 7.10 8.07 -18.06
CA GLY A 143 7.15 6.62 -18.26
C GLY A 143 7.72 5.82 -17.09
N TYR A 144 8.08 6.48 -15.99
CA TYR A 144 8.44 5.88 -14.70
C TYR A 144 7.36 6.16 -13.66
N LEU A 145 7.44 5.53 -12.49
CA LEU A 145 6.64 5.94 -11.34
C LEU A 145 7.49 6.69 -10.33
N SER A 146 6.90 7.75 -9.77
CA SER A 146 7.49 8.63 -8.76
C SER A 146 6.54 8.77 -7.59
N TRP A 147 7.07 8.85 -6.36
CA TRP A 147 6.26 9.23 -5.20
C TRP A 147 5.72 10.64 -5.34
N GLY A 148 4.54 10.90 -4.80
CA GLY A 148 3.85 12.18 -5.00
C GLY A 148 2.81 12.52 -3.95
N SER A 149 2.16 13.66 -4.17
CA SER A 149 1.09 14.16 -3.33
C SER A 149 0.26 15.15 -4.14
N ASN A 150 -1.01 14.84 -4.30
CA ASN A 150 -1.94 15.67 -5.05
C ASN A 150 -2.37 16.92 -4.26
N PRO A 151 -2.80 18.01 -4.92
CA PRO A 151 -3.46 19.10 -4.23
C PRO A 151 -4.79 18.62 -3.63
N VAL A 152 -5.10 19.08 -2.42
CA VAL A 152 -6.39 18.86 -1.76
C VAL A 152 -7.02 20.20 -1.42
N SER A 153 -8.36 20.23 -1.36
CA SER A 153 -9.10 21.40 -0.88
C SER A 153 -8.72 21.75 0.56
N GLU A 154 -8.74 23.04 0.90
CA GLU A 154 -8.28 23.62 2.17
C GLU A 154 -8.87 23.01 3.45
N ALA A 155 -9.93 22.21 3.37
CA ALA A 155 -10.58 21.56 4.50
C ALA A 155 -9.79 20.39 5.14
N ASN A 156 -8.78 19.83 4.46
CA ASN A 156 -8.11 18.56 4.86
C ASN A 156 -6.63 18.72 5.24
N TYR A 157 -6.26 19.72 6.05
CA TYR A 157 -4.87 19.97 6.46
C TYR A 157 -3.93 20.37 5.28
N PRO A 158 -4.19 21.50 4.59
CA PRO A 158 -3.53 21.87 3.33
C PRO A 158 -2.01 22.01 3.41
N TRP A 159 -1.47 22.34 4.59
CA TRP A 159 -0.01 22.42 4.83
C TRP A 159 0.70 21.08 4.70
N GLN A 160 -0.05 19.97 4.69
CA GLN A 160 0.48 18.61 4.63
C GLN A 160 0.36 17.98 3.24
N ALA A 161 -0.09 18.70 2.22
CA ALA A 161 -0.30 18.14 0.87
C ALA A 161 0.47 18.91 -0.22
N ASN A 162 0.52 18.30 -1.40
CA ASN A 162 1.18 18.76 -2.61
C ASN A 162 2.59 19.31 -2.36
N ASN A 163 3.41 18.62 -1.57
CA ASN A 163 4.77 19.05 -1.25
C ASN A 163 5.73 17.86 -1.16
N TRP A 164 7.01 18.16 -0.97
CA TRP A 164 8.04 17.12 -0.92
C TRP A 164 7.85 16.16 0.26
N GLN A 165 7.64 16.68 1.47
CA GLN A 165 7.49 15.85 2.68
C GLN A 165 6.26 14.93 2.56
N ALA A 166 5.21 15.50 2.00
CA ALA A 166 3.98 14.84 1.65
C ALA A 166 4.20 13.65 0.68
N ALA A 167 5.01 13.82 -0.35
CA ALA A 167 5.42 12.73 -1.23
C ALA A 167 6.33 11.72 -0.53
N ALA A 168 7.17 12.16 0.41
CA ALA A 168 8.06 11.27 1.16
C ALA A 168 7.24 10.32 2.07
N TYR A 169 6.15 10.80 2.69
CA TYR A 169 5.23 9.96 3.45
C TYR A 169 4.57 8.86 2.60
N GLU A 170 4.29 9.13 1.32
CA GLU A 170 3.74 8.14 0.40
C GLU A 170 4.69 6.95 0.18
N SER A 171 6.01 7.15 0.32
CA SER A 171 6.98 6.07 0.19
C SER A 171 7.02 5.11 1.39
N GLY A 172 6.55 5.55 2.56
CA GLY A 172 6.77 4.86 3.85
C GLY A 172 8.21 4.97 4.37
N LEU A 173 9.10 5.67 3.67
CA LEU A 173 10.52 5.85 3.98
C LEU A 173 10.86 7.35 4.04
N ASP A 174 10.06 8.09 4.80
CA ASP A 174 9.98 9.56 4.81
C ASP A 174 11.23 10.30 5.32
N ASN A 175 12.14 9.58 5.97
CA ASN A 175 13.44 10.06 6.42
C ASN A 175 14.62 9.39 5.68
N SER A 176 14.36 8.71 4.57
CA SER A 176 15.41 8.03 3.82
C SER A 176 16.29 9.01 3.06
N PRO A 177 17.63 8.91 3.17
CA PRO A 177 18.56 9.80 2.48
C PRO A 177 18.49 9.67 0.95
N MET A 178 17.84 8.62 0.42
CA MET A 178 17.64 8.45 -1.01
C MET A 178 16.76 9.55 -1.63
N TYR A 179 15.95 10.23 -0.82
CA TYR A 179 15.08 11.33 -1.25
C TYR A 179 15.72 12.70 -1.06
N ASP A 180 16.89 12.78 -0.43
CA ASP A 180 17.58 14.04 -0.18
C ASP A 180 17.87 14.78 -1.49
N ASN A 181 17.53 16.07 -1.49
CA ASN A 181 17.71 16.97 -2.63
C ASN A 181 17.02 16.47 -3.91
N VAL A 182 15.96 15.68 -3.81
CA VAL A 182 15.08 15.38 -4.94
C VAL A 182 14.05 16.51 -5.05
N PRO A 183 14.00 17.26 -6.17
CA PRO A 183 13.00 18.31 -6.33
C PRO A 183 11.57 17.76 -6.33
N PHE A 184 10.62 18.52 -5.78
CA PHE A 184 9.20 18.23 -5.94
C PHE A 184 8.61 19.11 -7.04
N ASN A 185 8.04 18.49 -8.07
CA ASN A 185 7.40 19.20 -9.17
C ASN A 185 5.93 19.49 -8.82
N LYS A 186 5.64 20.77 -8.54
CA LYS A 186 4.29 21.25 -8.18
C LYS A 186 3.26 21.17 -9.30
N SER A 187 3.69 21.03 -10.55
CA SER A 187 2.79 20.90 -11.71
C SER A 187 2.45 19.44 -12.01
N LYS A 188 3.41 18.53 -11.81
CA LYS A 188 3.22 17.07 -11.95
C LYS A 188 2.77 16.39 -10.64
N HIS A 189 2.87 17.07 -9.51
CA HIS A 189 2.52 16.60 -8.16
C HIS A 189 3.35 15.40 -7.67
N VAL A 190 4.59 15.28 -8.14
CA VAL A 190 5.51 14.18 -7.84
C VAL A 190 6.89 14.67 -7.48
N MET A 191 7.66 13.84 -6.79
CA MET A 191 9.11 13.95 -6.73
C MET A 191 9.72 13.66 -8.12
N GLU A 192 10.73 14.44 -8.52
CA GLU A 192 11.43 14.24 -9.78
C GLU A 192 12.42 13.07 -9.70
N LEU A 193 11.87 11.86 -9.61
CA LEU A 193 12.59 10.63 -9.29
C LEU A 193 11.88 9.41 -9.87
N ALA A 194 12.52 8.67 -10.77
CA ALA A 194 12.12 7.30 -11.05
C ALA A 194 12.54 6.40 -9.88
N ASP A 195 11.56 5.94 -9.09
CA ASP A 195 11.80 5.16 -7.88
C ASP A 195 11.72 3.65 -8.18
N VAL A 196 12.85 2.97 -8.00
CA VAL A 196 12.99 1.51 -8.21
C VAL A 196 12.03 0.73 -7.32
N GLY A 197 11.87 1.15 -6.07
CA GLY A 197 10.99 0.49 -5.10
C GLY A 197 9.54 0.54 -5.53
N LEU A 198 9.03 1.75 -5.81
CA LEU A 198 7.66 1.95 -6.29
C LEU A 198 7.38 1.19 -7.58
N ILE A 199 8.26 1.31 -8.58
CA ILE A 199 8.07 0.63 -9.87
C ILE A 199 8.05 -0.88 -9.66
N SER A 200 8.95 -1.43 -8.84
CA SER A 200 9.00 -2.86 -8.54
C SER A 200 7.73 -3.35 -7.83
N MET A 201 7.26 -2.61 -6.82
CA MET A 201 6.03 -2.94 -6.10
C MET A 201 4.80 -2.83 -6.99
N TYR A 202 4.74 -1.84 -7.89
CA TYR A 202 3.64 -1.70 -8.82
C TYR A 202 3.60 -2.81 -9.88
N ILE A 203 4.75 -3.26 -10.38
CA ILE A 203 4.84 -4.44 -11.25
C ILE A 203 4.34 -5.68 -10.50
N TRP A 204 4.75 -5.83 -9.24
CA TRP A 204 4.30 -6.94 -8.39
C TRP A 204 2.79 -6.89 -8.16
N ASP A 205 2.24 -5.71 -7.87
CA ASP A 205 0.79 -5.49 -7.72
C ASP A 205 0.03 -5.86 -9.00
N CYS A 206 0.51 -5.41 -10.18
CA CYS A 206 -0.06 -5.80 -11.48
C CYS A 206 -0.07 -7.32 -11.67
N ASN A 207 1.03 -8.00 -11.36
CA ASN A 207 1.13 -9.46 -11.50
C ASN A 207 0.15 -10.19 -10.56
N ASN A 208 0.11 -9.80 -9.28
CA ASN A 208 -0.82 -10.38 -8.30
C ASN A 208 -2.29 -10.16 -8.69
N LEU A 209 -2.66 -8.93 -9.07
CA LEU A 209 -4.01 -8.64 -9.53
C LEU A 209 -4.36 -9.40 -10.81
N SER A 210 -3.41 -9.63 -11.71
CA SER A 210 -3.68 -10.37 -12.94
C SER A 210 -4.02 -11.84 -12.63
N GLU A 211 -3.36 -12.44 -11.65
CA GLU A 211 -3.67 -13.80 -11.18
C GLU A 211 -5.04 -13.84 -10.50
N ILE A 212 -5.35 -12.87 -9.62
CA ILE A 212 -6.67 -12.76 -8.99
C ILE A 212 -7.75 -12.58 -10.06
N ALA A 213 -7.52 -11.74 -11.07
CA ALA A 213 -8.44 -11.50 -12.16
C ALA A 213 -8.77 -12.79 -12.93
N GLU A 214 -7.76 -13.64 -13.20
CA GLU A 214 -7.99 -14.94 -13.84
C GLU A 214 -8.83 -15.88 -12.97
N ILE A 215 -8.57 -15.94 -11.66
CA ILE A 215 -9.38 -16.72 -10.71
C ILE A 215 -10.85 -16.28 -10.77
N LEU A 216 -11.08 -14.97 -10.81
CA LEU A 216 -12.42 -14.37 -10.88
C LEU A 216 -13.04 -14.36 -12.29
N GLY A 217 -12.35 -14.89 -13.31
CA GLY A 217 -12.81 -14.89 -14.71
C GLY A 217 -12.78 -13.53 -15.42
N LYS A 218 -12.12 -12.52 -14.85
CA LYS A 218 -11.98 -11.14 -15.37
C LYS A 218 -10.81 -11.02 -16.36
N LYS A 219 -10.95 -11.68 -17.52
CA LYS A 219 -9.87 -11.82 -18.52
C LYS A 219 -9.35 -10.50 -19.10
N ASP A 220 -10.23 -9.52 -19.31
CA ASP A 220 -9.84 -8.21 -19.85
C ASP A 220 -8.99 -7.43 -18.85
N ASP A 221 -9.37 -7.44 -17.56
CA ASP A 221 -8.57 -6.84 -16.49
C ASP A 221 -7.20 -7.55 -16.38
N ALA A 222 -7.16 -8.88 -16.45
CA ALA A 222 -5.90 -9.64 -16.42
C ALA A 222 -4.95 -9.23 -17.56
N LYS A 223 -5.48 -9.03 -18.77
CA LYS A 223 -4.71 -8.55 -19.93
C LYS A 223 -4.20 -7.12 -19.74
N GLU A 224 -5.06 -6.23 -19.24
CA GLU A 224 -4.71 -4.85 -18.93
C GLU A 224 -3.56 -4.77 -17.92
N LEU A 225 -3.64 -5.54 -16.84
CA LEU A 225 -2.64 -5.59 -15.78
C LEU A 225 -1.29 -6.13 -16.27
N ARG A 226 -1.29 -7.20 -17.07
CA ARG A 226 -0.06 -7.73 -17.69
C ARG A 226 0.60 -6.72 -18.62
N THR A 227 -0.19 -5.99 -19.40
CA THR A 227 0.33 -4.95 -20.29
C THR A 227 1.00 -3.82 -19.50
N ARG A 228 0.42 -3.41 -18.37
CA ARG A 228 1.03 -2.42 -17.47
C ARG A 228 2.31 -2.96 -16.80
N ALA A 229 2.30 -4.21 -16.33
CA ALA A 229 3.49 -4.85 -15.78
C ALA A 229 4.64 -4.89 -16.81
N GLU A 230 4.34 -5.19 -18.07
CA GLU A 230 5.33 -5.18 -19.15
C GLU A 230 5.87 -3.77 -19.45
N GLN A 231 4.99 -2.76 -19.48
CA GLN A 231 5.39 -1.36 -19.69
C GLN A 231 6.37 -0.90 -18.61
N TYR A 232 5.99 -1.00 -17.33
CA TYR A 232 6.86 -0.58 -16.23
C TYR A 232 8.04 -1.52 -16.03
N GLY A 233 7.94 -2.80 -16.42
CA GLY A 233 9.07 -3.72 -16.46
C GLY A 233 10.15 -3.30 -17.45
N LYS A 234 9.79 -2.68 -18.58
CA LYS A 234 10.77 -2.06 -19.49
C LYS A 234 11.43 -0.84 -18.84
N ALA A 235 10.67 0.00 -18.15
CA ALA A 235 11.21 1.16 -17.43
C ALA A 235 12.14 0.74 -16.26
N LEU A 236 11.78 -0.29 -15.49
CA LEU A 236 12.62 -0.79 -14.40
C LEU A 236 13.97 -1.28 -14.91
N LYS A 237 14.00 -2.00 -16.05
CA LYS A 237 15.25 -2.49 -16.65
C LYS A 237 16.25 -1.38 -16.97
N THR A 238 15.79 -0.17 -17.29
CA THR A 238 16.69 0.95 -17.57
C THR A 238 17.28 1.58 -16.30
N LEU A 239 16.84 1.16 -15.11
CA LEU A 239 17.36 1.59 -13.82
C LEU A 239 18.45 0.66 -13.26
N TRP A 240 18.76 -0.43 -13.95
CA TRP A 240 19.87 -1.31 -13.60
C TRP A 240 21.21 -0.64 -13.92
N SER A 241 22.15 -0.68 -12.95
CA SER A 241 23.53 -0.25 -13.17
C SER A 241 24.43 -1.48 -13.23
N ASP A 242 24.96 -1.80 -14.42
CA ASP A 242 25.96 -2.86 -14.57
C ASP A 242 27.25 -2.55 -13.78
N GLU A 243 27.62 -1.27 -13.67
CA GLU A 243 28.78 -0.83 -12.90
C GLU A 243 28.63 -1.11 -11.40
N LYS A 244 27.46 -0.81 -10.83
CA LYS A 244 27.20 -1.00 -9.39
C LYS A 244 26.65 -2.38 -9.05
N GLY A 245 26.19 -3.14 -10.05
CA GLY A 245 25.54 -4.44 -9.86
C GLY A 245 24.22 -4.37 -9.10
N ILE A 246 23.54 -3.22 -9.13
CA ILE A 246 22.28 -2.97 -8.43
C ILE A 246 21.36 -2.04 -9.24
N TYR A 247 20.06 -2.08 -8.94
CA TYR A 247 19.12 -1.06 -9.41
C TYR A 247 19.30 0.25 -8.63
N LEU A 248 19.21 1.38 -9.33
CA LEU A 248 19.37 2.72 -8.76
C LEU A 248 18.18 3.60 -9.12
N ASN A 249 17.71 4.38 -8.16
CA ASN A 249 16.77 5.47 -8.46
C ASN A 249 17.44 6.46 -9.43
N LYS A 250 16.66 6.99 -10.37
CA LYS A 250 17.12 8.00 -11.32
C LYS A 250 16.43 9.32 -11.04
N LYS A 251 17.19 10.38 -10.78
CA LYS A 251 16.63 11.74 -10.67
C LYS A 251 16.22 12.22 -12.07
N ASN A 252 15.01 12.75 -12.18
CA ASN A 252 14.46 13.29 -13.41
C ASN A 252 14.71 14.81 -13.44
N GLY A 253 15.93 15.24 -13.78
CA GLY A 253 16.29 16.66 -13.78
C GLY A 253 17.75 16.90 -14.06
#